data_AF-A0A5C8A158-F1
#
_entry.id   AF-A0A5C8A158-F1
#
_cell.length_a   1.000
_cell.length_b   1.000
_cell.length_c   1.000
_cell.angle_alpha   90.00
_cell.angle_beta   90.00
_cell.angle_gamma   90.00
#
_symmetry.space_group_name_H-M   'P 1'
#
loop_
_entity.id
_entity.type
_entity.pdbx_description
1 polymer ?
#
loop_
_entity_poly.entity_id
_entity_poly.type
_entity_poly.pdbx_seq_one_letter_code
_entity_poly.pdbx_strand_id
1 'polypeptide(L)'
;MLLAIGLSCAAVVQAEQNEQVPSSDYRPLEGEQFFLLADSSYAANEQALVRLEAPGRDYRRYSMEAYGGADVRLYRIDEPLAFLQRQKNLHRIKIEGNYRGEGVANALGYLWDHWYRQSRRAMQRVFSAQTRRTVTEQMPELKMGEAIAAPTRFSHETQFEPIAGLPLVDRFRYPLWEAQPIAPPVDVNLAGSSSEFIEPKPGNVYIPLGKRAPGLYLVEAIIGKYRATTVVFVSNTVAITKIAGDELLVWTARKQEGTPVAQADVLWSDGVGVLTRGKT
;
A
#
# COMPACT_ATOMS: atom_id res chain seq x y z
N MET A 1 -25.47 -76.44 -14.60
CA MET A 1 -24.19 -75.99 -13.99
C MET A 1 -23.91 -74.61 -14.56
N LEU A 2 -23.77 -73.61 -13.69
CA LEU A 2 -23.65 -72.18 -14.01
C LEU A 2 -22.49 -71.86 -14.96
N LEU A 3 -22.66 -70.85 -15.82
CA LEU A 3 -21.83 -69.63 -15.80
C LEU A 3 -22.46 -68.57 -16.72
N ALA A 4 -23.04 -67.52 -16.12
CA ALA A 4 -23.40 -66.29 -16.82
C ALA A 4 -22.23 -65.32 -16.72
N ILE A 5 -21.59 -65.02 -17.87
CA ILE A 5 -20.48 -64.07 -17.97
C ILE A 5 -21.08 -62.68 -18.10
N GLY A 6 -20.77 -61.82 -17.13
CA GLY A 6 -21.22 -60.44 -17.07
C GLY A 6 -20.59 -59.57 -18.17
N LEU A 7 -21.44 -58.85 -18.90
CA LEU A 7 -21.04 -57.68 -19.68
C LEU A 7 -21.09 -56.46 -18.76
N SER A 8 -19.94 -56.05 -18.22
CA SER A 8 -19.80 -54.73 -17.60
C SER A 8 -19.65 -53.69 -18.71
N CYS A 9 -20.70 -52.93 -18.98
CA CYS A 9 -20.61 -51.68 -19.74
C CYS A 9 -19.78 -50.69 -18.93
N ALA A 10 -18.49 -50.57 -19.24
CA ALA A 10 -17.70 -49.43 -18.82
C ALA A 10 -18.24 -48.19 -19.55
N ALA A 11 -18.98 -47.35 -18.85
CA ALA A 11 -19.35 -46.03 -19.32
C ALA A 11 -18.04 -45.26 -19.57
N VAL A 12 -17.73 -45.03 -20.85
CA VAL A 12 -16.67 -44.12 -21.26
C VAL A 12 -17.10 -42.73 -20.81
N VAL A 13 -16.54 -42.27 -19.70
CA VAL A 13 -16.58 -40.86 -19.32
C VAL A 13 -15.81 -40.13 -20.41
N GLN A 14 -16.53 -39.57 -21.39
CA GLN A 14 -15.97 -38.56 -22.27
C GLN A 14 -15.70 -37.36 -21.38
N ALA A 15 -14.43 -37.17 -21.01
CA ALA A 15 -13.96 -35.90 -20.54
C ALA A 15 -14.16 -34.91 -21.69
N GLU A 16 -15.23 -34.11 -21.63
CA GLU A 16 -15.34 -32.90 -22.44
C GLU A 16 -14.10 -32.07 -22.14
N GLN A 17 -13.14 -32.09 -23.07
CA GLN A 17 -11.99 -31.22 -23.01
C GLN A 17 -12.55 -29.81 -23.17
N ASN A 18 -12.70 -29.08 -22.07
CA ASN A 18 -13.28 -27.73 -22.08
C ASN A 18 -12.53 -26.87 -23.12
N GLU A 19 -13.13 -26.70 -24.31
CA GLU A 19 -12.45 -26.31 -25.55
C GLU A 19 -12.13 -24.81 -25.60
N GLN A 20 -12.74 -24.04 -24.68
CA GLN A 20 -12.63 -22.60 -24.61
C GLN A 20 -11.44 -22.19 -23.75
N VAL A 21 -10.76 -21.10 -24.12
CA VAL A 21 -9.81 -20.46 -23.23
C VAL A 21 -10.64 -19.77 -22.15
N PRO A 22 -10.45 -20.10 -20.86
CA PRO A 22 -11.25 -19.48 -19.79
C PRO A 22 -11.10 -17.96 -19.82
N SER A 23 -12.14 -17.24 -19.40
CA SER A 23 -12.09 -15.80 -19.20
C SER A 23 -10.95 -15.43 -18.24
N SER A 24 -10.45 -14.20 -18.34
CA SER A 24 -9.42 -13.71 -17.43
C SER A 24 -9.90 -13.72 -15.97
N ASP A 25 -11.22 -13.61 -15.75
CA ASP A 25 -11.89 -13.36 -14.46
C ASP A 25 -11.23 -12.25 -13.64
N TYR A 26 -10.50 -11.37 -14.33
CA TYR A 26 -9.68 -10.34 -13.73
C TYR A 26 -10.59 -9.28 -13.14
N ARG A 27 -10.36 -8.97 -11.87
CA ARG A 27 -11.00 -7.86 -11.17
C ARG A 27 -9.92 -6.96 -10.59
N PRO A 28 -9.97 -5.65 -10.88
CA PRO A 28 -9.05 -4.71 -10.27
C PRO A 28 -9.21 -4.76 -8.75
N LEU A 29 -8.08 -4.73 -8.04
CA LEU A 29 -8.12 -4.66 -6.58
C LEU A 29 -8.47 -3.23 -6.19
N GLU A 30 -9.71 -3.03 -5.77
CA GLU A 30 -10.17 -1.71 -5.35
C GLU A 30 -9.49 -1.24 -4.05
N GLY A 31 -9.15 -2.17 -3.15
CA GLY A 31 -8.74 -1.84 -1.78
C GLY A 31 -9.92 -1.30 -0.96
N GLU A 32 -9.62 -0.67 0.17
CA GLU A 32 -10.60 -0.03 1.05
C GLU A 32 -10.07 1.30 1.57
N GLN A 33 -10.95 2.12 2.15
CA GLN A 33 -10.54 3.34 2.83
C GLN A 33 -9.66 3.01 4.05
N PHE A 34 -8.64 3.84 4.25
CA PHE A 34 -7.71 3.75 5.37
C PHE A 34 -7.26 5.15 5.80
N PHE A 35 -6.68 5.25 6.99
CA PHE A 35 -6.12 6.49 7.51
C PHE A 35 -4.60 6.43 7.53
N LEU A 36 -3.98 7.58 7.31
CA LEU A 36 -2.53 7.79 7.42
C LEU A 36 -2.30 8.99 8.32
N LEU A 37 -1.59 8.79 9.43
CA LEU A 37 -1.48 9.74 10.53
C LEU A 37 -0.03 9.95 10.92
N ALA A 38 0.34 11.20 11.22
CA ALA A 38 1.63 11.56 11.79
C ALA A 38 1.43 11.96 13.25
N ASP A 39 1.56 10.99 14.15
CA ASP A 39 1.26 11.16 15.58
C ASP A 39 2.35 11.96 16.32
N SER A 40 3.52 12.15 15.71
CA SER A 40 4.68 12.76 16.34
C SER A 40 5.59 13.46 15.34
N SER A 41 6.42 14.38 15.84
CA SER A 41 7.59 14.91 15.14
C SER A 41 8.83 14.15 15.56
N TYR A 42 9.86 14.12 14.70
CA TYR A 42 11.07 13.33 14.92
C TYR A 42 12.33 14.20 14.88
N ALA A 43 13.34 13.87 15.69
CA ALA A 43 14.68 14.43 15.54
C ALA A 43 15.41 13.75 14.38
N ALA A 44 16.47 14.37 13.85
CA ALA A 44 17.21 13.86 12.70
C ALA A 44 17.90 12.50 12.94
N ASN A 45 18.22 12.19 14.19
CA ASN A 45 18.82 10.93 14.61
C ASN A 45 17.79 9.86 15.01
N GLU A 46 16.50 10.20 15.06
CA GLU A 46 15.38 9.29 15.33
C GLU A 46 14.89 8.65 14.02
N GLN A 47 14.28 7.47 14.14
CA GLN A 47 13.55 6.88 13.02
C GLN A 47 12.18 7.57 12.92
N ALA A 48 11.92 8.24 11.81
CA ALA A 48 10.61 8.80 11.54
C ALA A 48 9.61 7.67 11.25
N LEU A 49 8.42 7.76 11.80
CA LEU A 49 7.34 6.80 11.61
C LEU A 49 6.08 7.52 11.15
N VAL A 50 5.20 6.79 10.50
CA VAL A 50 3.83 7.20 10.21
C VAL A 50 2.90 6.06 10.60
N ARG A 51 1.73 6.36 11.15
CA ARG A 51 0.74 5.36 11.50
C ARG A 51 -0.22 5.15 10.33
N LEU A 52 -0.42 3.90 9.95
CA LEU A 52 -1.44 3.50 8.99
C LEU A 52 -2.53 2.72 9.72
N GLU A 53 -3.79 3.09 9.50
CA GLU A 53 -4.95 2.37 10.03
C GLU A 53 -5.83 1.86 8.88
N ALA A 54 -5.76 0.56 8.64
CA ALA A 54 -6.61 -0.15 7.70
C ALA A 54 -7.67 -1.00 8.44
N PRO A 55 -8.83 -1.26 7.82
CA PRO A 55 -9.83 -2.16 8.37
C PRO A 55 -9.31 -3.61 8.41
N GLY A 56 -9.00 -4.14 9.60
CA GLY A 56 -8.37 -5.46 9.75
C GLY A 56 -9.17 -6.55 10.47
N ARG A 57 -10.41 -6.29 10.92
CA ARG A 57 -11.24 -7.27 11.66
C ARG A 57 -12.39 -7.89 10.86
N ASP A 58 -12.66 -7.40 9.65
CA ASP A 58 -13.87 -7.74 8.89
C ASP A 58 -13.57 -8.30 7.49
N TYR A 59 -14.61 -8.64 6.72
CA TYR A 59 -14.54 -9.04 5.31
C TYR A 59 -13.74 -8.05 4.43
N ARG A 60 -13.68 -6.78 4.85
CA ARG A 60 -12.90 -5.70 4.21
C ARG A 60 -11.39 -5.96 4.22
N ARG A 61 -10.88 -6.82 5.11
CA ARG A 61 -9.47 -7.25 5.05
C ARG A 61 -9.21 -8.04 3.77
N TYR A 62 -10.12 -8.93 3.37
CA TYR A 62 -9.89 -9.80 2.21
C TYR A 62 -9.74 -9.02 0.90
N SER A 63 -10.44 -7.90 0.74
CA SER A 63 -10.29 -7.02 -0.44
C SER A 63 -8.94 -6.29 -0.48
N MET A 64 -8.29 -6.10 0.68
CA MET A 64 -6.99 -5.43 0.80
C MET A 64 -5.80 -6.41 0.90
N GLU A 65 -6.03 -7.63 1.38
CA GLU A 65 -4.99 -8.65 1.58
C GLU A 65 -4.40 -9.12 0.24
N ALA A 66 -5.24 -9.25 -0.78
CA ALA A 66 -4.80 -9.55 -2.14
C ALA A 66 -3.85 -8.47 -2.72
N TYR A 67 -3.93 -7.22 -2.26
CA TYR A 67 -3.04 -6.15 -2.71
C TYR A 67 -1.63 -6.28 -2.08
N GLY A 68 -1.52 -7.00 -0.97
CA GLY A 68 -0.25 -7.41 -0.35
C GLY A 68 0.46 -6.33 0.47
N GLY A 69 -0.08 -5.11 0.59
CA GLY A 69 0.54 -4.08 1.41
C GLY A 69 0.04 -2.66 1.16
N ALA A 70 0.85 -1.67 1.51
CA ALA A 70 0.64 -0.27 1.15
C ALA A 70 1.82 0.24 0.33
N ASP A 71 1.56 0.80 -0.85
CA ASP A 71 2.58 1.50 -1.62
C ASP A 71 2.82 2.86 -0.96
N VAL A 72 4.03 3.07 -0.45
CA VAL A 72 4.43 4.27 0.28
C VAL A 72 5.41 5.07 -0.58
N ARG A 73 5.17 6.37 -0.67
CA ARG A 73 6.04 7.34 -1.30
C ARG A 73 6.33 8.48 -0.33
N LEU A 74 7.59 8.86 -0.27
CA LEU A 74 8.07 9.93 0.59
C LEU A 74 8.59 11.06 -0.28
N TYR A 75 8.09 12.27 -0.06
CA TYR A 75 8.53 13.47 -0.75
C TYR A 75 9.14 14.46 0.25
N ARG A 76 10.20 15.15 -0.17
CA ARG A 76 10.74 16.27 0.61
C ARG A 76 10.10 17.56 0.11
N ILE A 77 9.68 18.42 1.02
CA ILE A 77 9.18 19.75 0.68
C ILE A 77 10.35 20.74 0.78
N ASP A 78 10.76 21.29 -0.36
CA ASP A 78 11.91 22.21 -0.44
C ASP A 78 11.62 23.56 0.23
N GLU A 79 10.39 24.06 0.11
CA GLU A 79 9.93 25.31 0.73
C GLU A 79 8.78 25.04 1.73
N PRO A 80 9.09 24.57 2.97
CA PRO A 80 8.06 24.17 3.93
C PRO A 80 7.05 25.28 4.25
N LEU A 81 7.52 26.51 4.45
CA LEU A 81 6.64 27.63 4.83
C LEU A 81 5.67 28.00 3.70
N ALA A 82 6.16 28.11 2.47
CA ALA A 82 5.33 28.40 1.32
C ALA A 82 4.31 27.27 1.05
N PHE A 83 4.71 26.01 1.25
CA PHE A 83 3.83 24.87 1.14
C PHE A 83 2.72 24.90 2.20
N LEU A 84 3.06 25.10 3.48
CA LEU A 84 2.10 25.12 4.59
C LEU A 84 1.10 26.28 4.47
N GLN A 85 1.55 27.46 4.04
CA GLN A 85 0.69 28.63 3.83
C GLN A 85 -0.37 28.42 2.74
N ARG A 86 -0.12 27.54 1.76
CA ARG A 86 -1.11 27.22 0.71
C ARG A 86 -2.21 26.28 1.22
N GLN A 87 -2.01 25.64 2.38
CA GLN A 87 -2.96 24.66 2.92
C GLN A 87 -4.02 25.37 3.78
N LYS A 88 -5.29 25.24 3.40
CA LYS A 88 -6.41 25.75 4.20
C LYS A 88 -6.57 25.06 5.56
N ASN A 89 -6.07 23.83 5.68
CA ASN A 89 -6.14 23.05 6.92
C ASN A 89 -4.86 22.22 7.06
N LEU A 90 -4.06 22.51 8.09
CA LEU A 90 -2.80 21.81 8.35
C LEU A 90 -3.02 20.40 8.91
N HIS A 91 -4.19 20.13 9.52
CA HIS A 91 -4.58 18.78 9.95
C HIS A 91 -5.02 17.91 8.77
N ARG A 92 -5.38 18.51 7.63
CA ARG A 92 -5.76 17.79 6.41
C ARG A 92 -5.16 18.46 5.18
N ILE A 93 -3.91 18.08 4.91
CA ILE A 93 -3.18 18.50 3.72
C ILE A 93 -3.96 18.11 2.46
N LYS A 94 -4.26 19.08 1.60
CA LYS A 94 -4.98 18.85 0.35
C LYS A 94 -3.98 18.84 -0.80
N ILE A 95 -3.68 17.64 -1.30
CA ILE A 95 -2.91 17.46 -2.52
C ILE A 95 -3.71 16.54 -3.43
N GLU A 96 -4.02 17.02 -4.63
CA GLU A 96 -4.69 16.24 -5.65
C GLU A 96 -3.74 15.13 -6.14
N GLY A 97 -4.24 13.90 -6.16
CA GLY A 97 -3.54 12.76 -6.73
C GLY A 97 -4.00 12.54 -8.16
N ASN A 98 -3.07 12.36 -9.09
CA ASN A 98 -3.40 12.03 -10.47
C ASN A 98 -3.64 10.53 -10.60
N TYR A 99 -4.92 10.14 -10.61
CA TYR A 99 -5.32 8.77 -10.85
C TYR A 99 -5.18 8.41 -12.34
N ARG A 100 -4.40 7.37 -12.65
CA ARG A 100 -4.23 6.82 -14.02
C ARG A 100 -4.98 5.51 -14.22
N GLY A 101 -5.43 4.86 -13.15
CA GLY A 101 -5.91 3.49 -13.20
C GLY A 101 -4.79 2.46 -13.40
N GLU A 102 -5.16 1.21 -13.66
CA GLU A 102 -4.24 0.06 -13.71
C GLU A 102 -3.37 -0.01 -14.98
N GLY A 103 -3.51 0.93 -15.91
CA GLY A 103 -2.81 0.90 -17.19
C GLY A 103 -3.25 -0.24 -18.11
N VAL A 104 -2.42 -0.58 -19.10
CA VAL A 104 -2.73 -1.61 -20.13
C VAL A 104 -1.87 -2.88 -20.00
N ALA A 105 -0.91 -2.92 -19.09
CA ALA A 105 0.05 -4.02 -18.97
C ALA A 105 -0.64 -5.38 -18.72
N ASN A 106 -1.59 -5.41 -17.78
CA ASN A 106 -2.38 -6.61 -17.47
C ASN A 106 -3.23 -7.07 -18.67
N ALA A 107 -3.82 -6.13 -19.42
CA ALA A 107 -4.59 -6.45 -20.62
C ALA A 107 -3.69 -7.04 -21.72
N LEU A 108 -2.50 -6.46 -21.93
CA LEU A 108 -1.53 -6.96 -22.90
C LEU A 108 -0.99 -8.34 -22.51
N GLY A 109 -0.68 -8.57 -21.23
CA GLY A 109 -0.26 -9.87 -20.72
C GLY A 109 -1.31 -10.96 -20.92
N TYR A 110 -2.58 -10.64 -20.64
CA TYR A 110 -3.69 -11.56 -20.91
C TYR A 110 -3.87 -11.84 -22.41
N LEU A 111 -3.83 -10.82 -23.26
CA LEU A 111 -3.95 -11.00 -24.71
C LEU A 111 -2.83 -11.86 -25.28
N TRP A 112 -1.60 -11.68 -24.79
CA TRP A 112 -0.46 -12.51 -25.15
C TRP A 112 -0.67 -13.97 -24.74
N ASP A 113 -1.04 -14.23 -23.49
CA ASP A 113 -1.32 -15.58 -22.99
C ASP A 113 -2.47 -16.23 -23.75
N HIS A 114 -3.53 -15.48 -24.03
CA HIS A 114 -4.69 -15.94 -24.78
C HIS A 114 -4.29 -16.34 -26.20
N TRP A 115 -3.55 -15.47 -26.90
CA TRP A 115 -3.06 -15.73 -28.24
C TRP A 115 -2.11 -16.93 -28.29
N TYR A 116 -1.21 -17.06 -27.32
CA TYR A 116 -0.30 -18.20 -27.20
C TYR A 116 -1.09 -19.52 -27.01
N ARG A 117 -2.07 -19.54 -26.11
CA ARG A 117 -2.94 -20.71 -25.87
C ARG A 117 -3.77 -21.07 -27.10
N GLN A 118 -4.38 -20.08 -27.74
CA GLN A 118 -5.19 -20.29 -28.94
C GLN A 118 -4.34 -20.83 -30.09
N SER A 119 -3.15 -20.29 -30.29
CA SER A 119 -2.19 -20.75 -31.30
C SER A 119 -1.75 -22.19 -31.07
N ARG A 120 -1.39 -22.55 -29.81
CA ARG A 120 -1.03 -23.91 -29.42
C ARG A 120 -2.18 -24.90 -29.65
N ARG A 121 -3.41 -24.54 -29.27
CA ARG A 121 -4.61 -25.38 -29.48
C ARG A 121 -4.94 -25.52 -30.97
N ALA A 122 -4.82 -24.45 -31.76
CA ALA A 122 -5.03 -24.50 -33.21
C ALA A 122 -4.05 -25.46 -33.88
N MET A 123 -2.77 -25.41 -33.51
CA MET A 123 -1.77 -26.36 -34.02
C MET A 123 -2.06 -27.81 -33.62
N GLN A 124 -2.60 -28.04 -32.42
CA GLN A 124 -3.05 -29.38 -32.03
C GLN A 124 -4.20 -29.92 -32.85
N ARG A 125 -5.11 -29.06 -33.32
CA ARG A 125 -6.23 -29.46 -34.17
C ARG A 125 -5.79 -29.95 -35.55
N VAL A 126 -4.63 -29.48 -36.04
CA VAL A 126 -4.05 -29.94 -37.31
C VAL A 126 -3.63 -31.42 -37.23
N PHE A 127 -3.30 -31.94 -36.04
CA PHE A 127 -2.87 -33.31 -35.84
C PHE A 127 -3.99 -34.20 -35.28
N SER A 128 -4.18 -35.38 -35.88
CA SER A 128 -5.09 -36.39 -35.33
C SER A 128 -4.70 -36.79 -33.91
N ALA A 129 -5.68 -37.26 -33.11
CA ALA A 129 -5.41 -37.72 -31.74
C ALA A 129 -4.38 -38.86 -31.72
N GLN A 130 -4.40 -39.74 -32.72
CA GLN A 130 -3.45 -40.84 -32.84
C GLN A 130 -2.03 -40.32 -33.13
N THR A 131 -1.90 -39.38 -34.07
CA THR A 131 -0.62 -38.75 -34.41
C THR A 131 -0.02 -38.03 -33.21
N ARG A 132 -0.84 -37.31 -32.43
CA ARG A 132 -0.38 -36.63 -31.20
C ARG A 132 0.19 -37.62 -30.19
N ARG A 133 -0.49 -38.75 -29.93
CA ARG A 133 -0.01 -39.78 -29.01
C ARG A 133 1.36 -40.33 -29.44
N THR A 134 1.47 -40.78 -30.69
CA THR A 134 2.71 -41.34 -31.24
C THR A 134 3.88 -40.34 -31.21
N VAL A 135 3.63 -39.07 -31.57
CA VAL A 135 4.67 -38.03 -31.55
C VAL A 135 5.12 -37.72 -30.12
N THR A 136 4.19 -37.65 -29.15
CA THR A 136 4.54 -37.40 -27.74
C THR A 136 5.16 -38.61 -27.02
N GLU A 137 4.99 -39.82 -27.56
CA GLU A 137 5.68 -41.03 -27.08
C GLU A 137 7.14 -41.04 -27.55
N GLN A 138 7.41 -40.62 -28.79
CA GLN A 138 8.76 -40.54 -29.36
C GLN A 138 9.54 -39.30 -28.92
N MET A 139 8.85 -38.16 -28.74
CA MET A 139 9.42 -36.87 -28.32
C MET A 139 8.61 -36.31 -27.13
N PRO A 140 8.93 -36.71 -25.90
CA PRO A 140 8.19 -36.31 -24.70
C PRO A 140 8.17 -34.78 -24.47
N GLU A 141 9.20 -34.07 -24.93
CA GLU A 141 9.31 -32.61 -24.90
C GLU A 141 8.23 -31.86 -25.68
N LEU A 142 7.55 -32.54 -26.63
CA LEU A 142 6.41 -31.98 -27.37
C LEU A 142 5.08 -32.14 -26.64
N LYS A 143 5.04 -32.81 -25.48
CA LYS A 143 3.84 -32.83 -24.62
C LYS A 143 3.48 -31.40 -24.20
N MET A 144 2.19 -31.14 -24.08
CA MET A 144 1.78 -29.90 -23.42
C MET A 144 2.26 -29.91 -21.98
N GLY A 145 3.11 -28.94 -21.65
CA GLY A 145 3.40 -28.61 -20.27
C GLY A 145 2.17 -27.99 -19.58
N GLU A 146 2.19 -28.03 -18.26
CA GLU A 146 1.15 -27.45 -17.40
C GLU A 146 1.04 -25.92 -17.53
N ALA A 147 2.07 -25.27 -18.09
CA ALA A 147 2.11 -23.83 -18.33
C ALA A 147 0.93 -23.31 -19.19
N ILE A 148 0.36 -24.15 -20.06
CA ILE A 148 -0.79 -23.80 -20.90
C ILE A 148 -2.10 -23.77 -20.09
N ALA A 149 -2.15 -24.51 -18.97
CA ALA A 149 -3.28 -24.55 -18.05
C ALA A 149 -3.16 -23.50 -16.92
N ALA A 150 -1.96 -22.99 -16.65
CA ALA A 150 -1.74 -21.98 -15.62
C ALA A 150 -2.53 -20.69 -15.92
N PRO A 151 -3.14 -20.02 -14.93
CA PRO A 151 -3.80 -18.73 -15.15
C PRO A 151 -2.78 -17.63 -15.48
N THR A 152 -3.22 -16.59 -16.21
CA THR A 152 -2.41 -15.39 -16.43
C THR A 152 -2.12 -14.73 -15.09
N ARG A 153 -0.85 -14.38 -14.86
CA ARG A 153 -0.43 -13.67 -13.65
C ARG A 153 -0.60 -12.17 -13.86
N PHE A 154 -1.43 -11.55 -13.04
CA PHE A 154 -1.63 -10.10 -13.06
C PHE A 154 -0.75 -9.44 -12.02
N SER A 155 -0.20 -8.27 -12.36
CA SER A 155 0.57 -7.45 -11.43
C SER A 155 -0.26 -6.24 -10.96
N HIS A 156 -0.16 -5.91 -9.68
CA HIS A 156 -0.81 -4.74 -9.10
C HIS A 156 0.15 -3.55 -9.08
N GLU A 157 0.11 -2.76 -10.15
CA GLU A 157 0.81 -1.49 -10.23
C GLU A 157 0.06 -0.39 -9.47
N THR A 158 0.80 0.62 -9.00
CA THR A 158 0.21 1.77 -8.31
C THR A 158 -0.63 2.60 -9.29
N GLN A 159 -1.91 2.82 -8.97
CA GLN A 159 -2.87 3.50 -9.85
C GLN A 159 -2.75 5.03 -9.86
N PHE A 160 -1.77 5.60 -9.13
CA PHE A 160 -1.54 7.04 -9.01
C PHE A 160 -0.13 7.44 -9.46
N GLU A 161 -0.01 8.55 -10.16
CA GLU A 161 1.29 9.17 -10.46
C GLU A 161 1.96 9.72 -9.20
N PRO A 162 3.31 9.80 -9.20
CA PRO A 162 4.00 10.66 -8.27
C PRO A 162 3.50 12.11 -8.36
N ILE A 163 3.46 12.79 -7.22
CA ILE A 163 2.98 14.18 -7.17
C ILE A 163 3.93 15.08 -7.95
N ALA A 164 3.39 15.77 -8.96
CA ALA A 164 4.19 16.66 -9.79
C ALA A 164 4.79 17.81 -8.97
N GLY A 165 6.06 18.12 -9.24
CA GLY A 165 6.78 19.23 -8.61
C GLY A 165 7.28 18.97 -7.18
N LEU A 166 7.09 17.77 -6.64
CA LEU A 166 7.67 17.39 -5.35
C LEU A 166 8.82 16.38 -5.54
N PRO A 167 10.02 16.64 -4.97
CA PRO A 167 11.13 15.69 -4.99
C PRO A 167 10.78 14.37 -4.28
N LEU A 168 10.73 13.28 -5.04
CA LEU A 168 10.55 11.93 -4.49
C LEU A 168 11.87 11.46 -3.85
N VAL A 169 11.82 11.20 -2.55
CA VAL A 169 12.96 10.74 -1.74
C VAL A 169 13.01 9.23 -1.66
N ASP A 170 11.86 8.58 -1.48
CA ASP A 170 11.78 7.14 -1.25
C ASP A 170 10.47 6.57 -1.77
N ARG A 171 10.50 5.30 -2.16
CA ARG A 171 9.35 4.55 -2.65
C ARG A 171 9.52 3.07 -2.34
N PHE A 172 8.57 2.52 -1.60
CA PHE A 172 8.58 1.12 -1.21
C PHE A 172 7.15 0.61 -0.95
N ARG A 173 6.97 -0.71 -0.96
CA ARG A 173 5.73 -1.36 -0.53
C ARG A 173 5.91 -1.88 0.89
N TYR A 174 5.04 -1.48 1.81
CA TYR A 174 5.06 -1.94 3.19
C TYR A 174 4.10 -3.12 3.38
N PRO A 175 4.54 -4.28 3.91
CA PRO A 175 3.71 -5.47 4.05
C PRO A 175 2.75 -5.33 5.24
N LEU A 176 1.59 -4.72 4.99
CA LEU A 176 0.61 -4.33 6.01
C LEU A 176 0.15 -5.50 6.89
N TRP A 177 -0.04 -6.69 6.31
CA TRP A 177 -0.63 -7.85 7.00
C TRP A 177 0.40 -8.74 7.71
N GLU A 178 1.68 -8.56 7.38
CA GLU A 178 2.81 -9.22 8.06
C GLU A 178 3.40 -8.33 9.17
N ALA A 179 3.11 -7.02 9.12
CA ALA A 179 3.58 -6.05 10.08
C ALA A 179 2.94 -6.24 11.46
N GLN A 180 3.73 -6.00 12.50
CA GLN A 180 3.26 -6.09 13.88
C GLN A 180 2.28 -4.95 14.18
N PRO A 181 1.05 -5.25 14.64
CA PRO A 181 0.10 -4.24 15.07
C PRO A 181 0.62 -3.42 16.25
N ILE A 182 0.18 -2.17 16.32
CA ILE A 182 0.48 -1.30 17.46
C ILE A 182 -0.17 -1.90 18.71
N ALA A 183 0.69 -2.25 19.68
CA ALA A 183 0.27 -2.75 20.98
C ALA A 183 0.18 -1.61 22.01
N PRO A 184 -0.71 -1.72 23.01
CA PRO A 184 -0.72 -0.78 24.13
C PRO A 184 0.60 -0.88 24.93
N PRO A 185 1.03 0.22 25.58
CA PRO A 185 2.19 0.21 26.45
C PRO A 185 2.01 -0.79 27.60
N VAL A 186 3.06 -1.56 27.91
CA VAL A 186 2.99 -2.69 28.86
C VAL A 186 2.75 -2.24 30.31
N ASP A 187 3.22 -1.05 30.69
CA ASP A 187 3.30 -0.64 32.11
C ASP A 187 2.34 0.51 32.50
N VAL A 188 1.31 0.80 31.69
CA VAL A 188 0.38 1.91 31.99
C VAL A 188 -0.82 1.39 32.79
N ASN A 189 -0.62 1.18 34.09
CA ASN A 189 -1.74 0.99 35.03
C ASN A 189 -2.08 2.32 35.71
N LEU A 190 -3.03 3.06 35.13
CA LEU A 190 -3.52 4.31 35.71
C LEU A 190 -4.70 4.01 36.64
N ALA A 191 -4.52 4.21 37.94
CA ALA A 191 -5.59 4.04 38.91
C ALA A 191 -6.79 4.94 38.57
N GLY A 192 -7.96 4.34 38.37
CA GLY A 192 -9.19 5.04 37.98
C GLY A 192 -9.36 5.27 36.48
N SER A 193 -8.43 4.82 35.65
CA SER A 193 -8.63 4.70 34.20
C SER A 193 -9.21 3.34 33.85
N SER A 194 -10.01 3.25 32.79
CA SER A 194 -10.37 1.97 32.18
C SER A 194 -9.11 1.35 31.57
N SER A 195 -8.33 0.62 32.38
CA SER A 195 -7.09 -0.07 31.97
C SER A 195 -7.34 -1.27 31.05
N GLU A 196 -8.57 -1.48 30.59
CA GLU A 196 -8.88 -2.42 29.50
C GLU A 196 -8.50 -1.78 28.17
N PHE A 197 -7.20 -1.78 27.88
CA PHE A 197 -6.71 -1.40 26.56
C PHE A 197 -7.28 -2.34 25.50
N ILE A 198 -7.78 -1.76 24.41
CA ILE A 198 -8.36 -2.48 23.27
C ILE A 198 -7.28 -3.44 22.70
N GLU A 199 -7.67 -4.68 22.41
CA GLU A 199 -6.80 -5.66 21.76
C GLU A 199 -6.16 -5.07 20.49
N PRO A 200 -4.85 -5.32 20.24
CA PRO A 200 -4.18 -4.86 19.03
C PRO A 200 -4.95 -5.28 17.77
N LYS A 201 -5.35 -4.29 16.96
CA LYS A 201 -6.12 -4.53 15.74
C LYS A 201 -5.16 -4.75 14.56
N PRO A 202 -5.29 -5.85 13.79
CA PRO A 202 -4.59 -5.99 12.52
C PRO A 202 -4.83 -4.78 11.61
N GLY A 203 -3.83 -4.39 10.83
CA GLY A 203 -3.91 -3.23 9.94
C GLY A 203 -3.71 -1.87 10.61
N ASN A 204 -3.57 -1.80 11.93
CA ASN A 204 -3.10 -0.60 12.64
C ASN A 204 -1.61 -0.72 12.95
N VAL A 205 -0.76 -0.10 12.14
CA VAL A 205 0.70 -0.34 12.13
C VAL A 205 1.49 0.96 12.05
N TYR A 206 2.72 0.96 12.57
CA TYR A 206 3.71 1.99 12.24
C TYR A 206 4.50 1.58 11.00
N ILE A 207 4.59 2.49 10.04
CA ILE A 207 5.44 2.36 8.86
C ILE A 207 6.73 3.15 9.12
N PRO A 208 7.90 2.49 9.11
CA PRO A 208 9.17 3.18 9.28
C PRO A 208 9.54 3.95 8.02
N LEU A 209 9.78 5.25 8.17
CA LEU A 209 10.30 6.12 7.12
C LEU A 209 11.82 6.25 7.19
N GLY A 210 12.49 5.65 8.18
CA GLY A 210 13.93 5.75 8.37
C GLY A 210 14.38 7.06 9.04
N LYS A 211 15.69 7.26 9.17
CA LYS A 211 16.27 8.52 9.66
C LYS A 211 16.31 9.53 8.53
N ARG A 212 15.89 10.76 8.79
CA ARG A 212 15.76 11.80 7.77
C ARG A 212 16.45 13.08 8.20
N ALA A 213 16.94 13.84 7.24
CA ALA A 213 17.49 15.17 7.50
C ALA A 213 16.37 16.11 7.98
N PRO A 214 16.68 17.15 8.79
CA PRO A 214 15.69 18.14 9.19
C PRO A 214 14.94 18.74 8.00
N GLY A 215 13.61 18.83 8.11
CA GLY A 215 12.75 19.30 7.05
C GLY A 215 11.30 18.82 7.20
N LEU A 216 10.47 19.26 6.25
CA LEU A 216 9.09 18.81 6.11
C LEU A 216 9.02 17.74 5.01
N TYR A 217 8.39 16.61 5.34
CA TYR A 217 8.18 15.54 4.39
C TYR A 217 6.69 15.29 4.21
N LEU A 218 6.30 15.01 2.98
CA LEU A 218 4.97 14.53 2.65
C LEU A 218 5.05 13.02 2.46
N VAL A 219 4.18 12.29 3.15
CA VAL A 219 4.02 10.85 3.00
C VAL A 219 2.73 10.58 2.26
N GLU A 220 2.81 9.77 1.22
CA GLU A 220 1.68 9.28 0.44
C GLU A 220 1.64 7.76 0.58
N ALA A 221 0.51 7.23 1.02
CA ALA A 221 0.24 5.81 1.05
C ALA A 221 -0.92 5.48 0.10
N ILE A 222 -0.80 4.37 -0.63
CA ILE A 222 -1.75 3.95 -1.65
C ILE A 222 -2.06 2.45 -1.47
N ILE A 223 -3.35 2.12 -1.50
CA ILE A 223 -3.85 0.74 -1.47
C ILE A 223 -4.99 0.65 -2.49
N GLY A 224 -4.76 -0.04 -3.60
CA GLY A 224 -5.70 -0.09 -4.72
C GLY A 224 -6.04 1.31 -5.25
N LYS A 225 -7.33 1.65 -5.23
CA LYS A 225 -7.85 2.97 -5.68
C LYS A 225 -7.83 4.03 -4.58
N TYR A 226 -7.49 3.66 -3.34
CA TYR A 226 -7.50 4.56 -2.20
C TYR A 226 -6.11 5.13 -1.93
N ARG A 227 -6.09 6.41 -1.58
CA ARG A 227 -4.89 7.21 -1.34
C ARG A 227 -5.07 8.06 -0.11
N ALA A 228 -4.06 8.08 0.75
CA ALA A 228 -3.99 8.96 1.91
C ALA A 228 -2.65 9.71 1.93
N THR A 229 -2.67 10.95 2.43
CA THR A 229 -1.48 11.78 2.56
C THR A 229 -1.41 12.41 3.94
N THR A 230 -0.21 12.47 4.49
CA THR A 230 0.09 13.19 5.73
C THR A 230 1.46 13.86 5.63
N VAL A 231 1.77 14.76 6.57
CA VAL A 231 3.07 15.41 6.66
C VAL A 231 3.80 14.99 7.93
N VAL A 232 5.11 14.80 7.81
CA VAL A 232 5.99 14.45 8.93
C VAL A 232 7.03 15.55 9.07
N PHE A 233 7.12 16.09 10.29
CA PHE A 233 8.12 17.09 10.66
C PHE A 233 9.35 16.41 11.24
N VAL A 234 10.51 16.70 10.65
CA VAL A 234 11.80 16.28 11.19
C VAL A 234 12.54 17.52 11.64
N SER A 235 12.71 17.68 12.95
CA SER A 235 13.32 18.84 13.57
C SER A 235 14.02 18.46 14.87
N ASN A 236 15.22 19.00 15.07
CA ASN A 236 15.94 18.88 16.34
C ASN A 236 15.46 19.92 17.38
N THR A 237 14.59 20.85 16.97
CA THR A 237 14.04 21.92 17.80
C THR A 237 12.53 21.73 17.97
N VAL A 238 12.06 21.87 19.20
CA VAL A 238 10.64 21.89 19.54
C VAL A 238 10.27 23.28 20.08
N ALA A 239 9.06 23.73 19.75
CA ALA A 239 8.46 24.92 20.33
C ALA A 239 7.45 24.52 21.41
N ILE A 240 7.60 25.09 22.60
CA ILE A 240 6.67 24.97 23.71
C ILE A 240 5.89 26.28 23.75
N THR A 241 4.59 26.20 23.56
CA THR A 241 3.70 27.37 23.52
C THR A 241 2.78 27.38 24.71
N LYS A 242 2.65 28.52 25.38
CA LYS A 242 1.69 28.71 26.48
C LYS A 242 0.98 30.04 26.31
N ILE A 243 -0.34 30.02 26.47
CA ILE A 243 -1.17 31.21 26.42
C ILE A 243 -1.57 31.56 27.85
N ALA A 244 -1.35 32.82 28.23
CA ALA A 244 -1.77 33.36 29.52
C ALA A 244 -2.33 34.77 29.31
N GLY A 245 -3.62 34.96 29.61
CA GLY A 245 -4.30 36.22 29.29
C GLY A 245 -4.27 36.51 27.79
N ASP A 246 -3.75 37.68 27.43
CA ASP A 246 -3.54 38.18 26.08
C ASP A 246 -2.11 37.94 25.54
N GLU A 247 -1.29 37.17 26.26
CA GLU A 247 0.09 36.85 25.88
C GLU A 247 0.24 35.42 25.34
N LEU A 248 1.04 35.26 24.29
CA LEU A 248 1.60 33.96 23.87
C LEU A 248 3.08 33.93 24.20
N LEU A 249 3.45 33.02 25.10
CA LEU A 249 4.84 32.65 25.32
C LEU A 249 5.24 31.51 24.38
N VAL A 250 6.34 31.69 23.65
CA VAL A 250 6.96 30.66 22.82
C VAL A 250 8.39 30.43 23.33
N TRP A 251 8.66 29.21 23.79
CA TRP A 251 10.00 28.78 24.20
C TRP A 251 10.51 27.69 23.26
N THR A 252 11.68 27.89 22.67
CA THR A 252 12.30 26.91 21.77
C THR A 252 13.45 26.19 22.46
N ALA A 253 13.45 24.86 22.35
CA ALA A 253 14.47 24.01 22.97
C ALA A 253 14.90 22.88 22.03
N ARG A 254 16.11 22.35 22.23
CA ARG A 254 16.57 21.13 21.56
C ARG A 254 15.75 19.94 22.08
N LYS A 255 15.14 19.17 21.18
CA LYS A 255 14.21 18.09 21.52
C LYS A 255 14.82 17.04 22.46
N GLN A 256 16.12 16.76 22.32
CA GLN A 256 16.80 15.71 23.09
C GLN A 256 17.50 16.20 24.35
N GLU A 257 18.03 17.43 24.32
CA GLU A 257 18.86 17.97 25.41
C GLU A 257 18.07 18.92 26.31
N GLY A 258 16.95 19.47 25.84
CA GLY A 258 16.18 20.49 26.54
C GLY A 258 16.84 21.88 26.59
N THR A 259 18.06 22.02 26.05
CA THR A 259 18.77 23.31 26.04
C THR A 259 18.03 24.34 25.19
N PRO A 260 17.99 25.62 25.60
CA PRO A 260 17.34 26.68 24.83
C PRO A 260 17.96 26.84 23.44
N VAL A 261 17.12 27.11 22.45
CA VAL A 261 17.53 27.50 21.11
C VAL A 261 17.11 28.95 20.91
N ALA A 262 18.06 29.88 20.94
CA ALA A 262 17.80 31.30 20.71
C ALA A 262 17.66 31.62 19.22
N GLN A 263 17.02 32.74 18.92
CA GLN A 263 16.88 33.31 17.57
C GLN A 263 16.16 32.40 16.57
N ALA A 264 15.28 31.52 17.06
CA ALA A 264 14.44 30.71 16.18
C ALA A 264 13.32 31.58 15.60
N ASP A 265 13.13 31.53 14.28
CA ASP A 265 12.04 32.24 13.63
C ASP A 265 10.69 31.63 14.05
N VAL A 266 9.80 32.49 14.55
CA VAL A 266 8.43 32.14 14.95
C VAL A 266 7.45 32.81 13.99
N LEU A 267 6.58 32.01 13.40
CA LEU A 267 5.48 32.50 12.57
C LEU A 267 4.16 32.06 13.20
N TRP A 268 3.33 33.02 13.59
CA TRP A 268 1.94 32.76 13.96
C TRP A 268 1.08 32.85 12.71
N SER A 269 0.33 31.79 12.41
CA SER A 269 -0.64 31.77 11.31
C SER A 269 -2.01 31.30 11.78
N ASP A 270 -3.07 31.78 11.13
CA ASP A 270 -4.45 31.30 11.26
C ASP A 270 -4.83 30.23 10.22
N GLY A 271 -3.86 29.77 9.42
CA GLY A 271 -4.09 28.82 8.32
C GLY A 271 -4.51 29.47 7.00
N VAL A 272 -4.69 30.80 6.96
CA VAL A 272 -4.94 31.57 5.73
C VAL A 272 -3.78 32.55 5.47
N GLY A 273 -3.23 33.13 6.52
CA GLY A 273 -2.11 34.07 6.44
C GLY A 273 -1.23 34.03 7.68
N VAL A 274 -0.11 34.77 7.63
CA VAL A 274 0.76 34.98 8.79
C VAL A 274 0.24 36.21 9.55
N LEU A 275 -0.18 36.02 10.79
CA LEU A 275 -0.65 37.08 11.67
C LEU A 275 0.50 37.90 12.25
N THR A 276 1.55 37.22 12.73
CA THR A 276 2.74 37.87 13.28
C THR A 276 3.99 37.03 13.06
N ARG A 277 5.15 37.70 13.10
CA ARG A 277 6.48 37.09 13.00
C ARG A 277 7.33 37.60 14.15
N GLY A 278 8.16 36.72 14.71
CA GLY A 278 9.09 37.06 15.78
C GLY A 278 10.29 36.13 15.81
N LYS A 279 11.15 36.34 16.79
CA LYS A 279 12.29 35.48 17.10
C LYS A 279 12.34 35.20 18.59
N THR A 280 12.79 34.01 18.98
CA THR A 280 13.07 33.67 20.39
C THR A 280 14.43 34.16 20.87
#